data_AF-A0A948SP38-F1
#
_entry.id   AF-A0A948SP38-F1
#
_cell.length_a   1.000
_cell.length_b   1.000
_cell.length_c   1.000
_cell.angle_alpha   90.00
_cell.angle_beta   90.00
_cell.angle_gamma   90.00
#
_symmetry.space_group_name_H-M   'P 1'
#
loop_
_entity.id
_entity.type
_entity.pdbx_description
1 polymer ?
#
loop_
_entity_poly.entity_id
_entity_poly.type
_entity_poly.pdbx_seq_one_letter_code
_entity_poly.pdbx_strand_id
1 'polypeptide(L)'
;MRALPKVLVVLAAVACTAAGACQRYPYDPTKATRAYPAQLGQGSLVDIQVIPDIGNGNIKLVNATGTTYRDFDLWLNQRYVRHVDELGSGRTLELPVESFWDERGEGPFPGGWFRYYQPTPIVLVQIQVAPDKPLVGLVTKPPDADRR
;
A
#
# COMPACT_ATOMS: atom_id res chain seq x y z
N MET A 1 51.53 -25.73 -16.16
CA MET A 1 50.50 -24.72 -15.83
C MET A 1 49.48 -24.71 -16.98
N ARG A 2 48.34 -25.41 -16.84
CA ARG A 2 47.32 -25.49 -17.91
C ARG A 2 46.42 -24.25 -17.84
N ALA A 3 46.38 -23.48 -18.92
CA ALA A 3 45.52 -22.32 -19.04
C ALA A 3 44.04 -22.75 -18.96
N LEU A 4 43.27 -22.13 -18.07
CA LEU A 4 41.83 -22.32 -18.00
C LEU A 4 41.20 -21.87 -19.34
N PRO A 5 40.30 -22.65 -19.94
CA PRO A 5 39.67 -22.29 -21.20
C PRO A 5 38.84 -21.00 -21.02
N LYS A 6 39.05 -20.01 -21.89
CA LYS A 6 38.39 -18.69 -21.86
C LYS A 6 36.86 -18.78 -21.77
N VAL A 7 36.28 -19.89 -22.22
CA VAL A 7 34.84 -20.21 -22.13
C VAL A 7 34.34 -20.35 -20.69
N LEU A 8 35.17 -20.90 -19.79
CA LEU A 8 34.80 -21.10 -18.38
C LEU A 8 34.71 -19.77 -17.61
N VAL A 9 35.56 -18.79 -17.99
CA VAL A 9 35.60 -17.46 -17.37
C VAL A 9 34.37 -16.64 -17.77
N VAL A 10 33.89 -16.79 -19.00
CA VAL A 10 32.69 -16.09 -19.49
C VAL A 10 31.41 -16.63 -18.83
N LEU A 11 31.30 -17.95 -18.62
CA LEU A 11 30.16 -18.54 -17.91
C LEU A 11 30.06 -18.09 -16.44
N ALA A 12 31.20 -17.95 -15.76
CA ALA A 12 31.21 -17.47 -14.37
C ALA A 12 30.77 -16.00 -14.24
N ALA A 13 31.10 -15.16 -15.22
CA ALA A 13 30.72 -13.74 -15.21
C ALA A 13 29.20 -13.53 -15.43
N VAL A 14 28.56 -14.38 -16.23
CA VAL A 14 27.09 -14.33 -16.47
C VAL A 14 26.30 -14.86 -15.27
N ALA A 15 26.83 -15.83 -14.53
CA ALA A 15 26.18 -16.34 -13.32
C ALA A 15 26.13 -15.29 -12.19
N CYS A 16 27.13 -14.41 -12.09
CA CYS A 16 27.18 -13.37 -11.06
C CYS A 16 26.20 -12.20 -11.30
N THR A 17 25.83 -11.90 -12.54
CA THR A 17 24.84 -10.83 -12.83
C THR A 17 23.39 -11.27 -12.61
N ALA A 18 23.12 -12.58 -12.59
CA ALA A 18 21.80 -13.13 -12.28
C ALA A 18 21.48 -13.16 -10.78
N ALA A 19 22.50 -13.14 -9.91
CA ALA A 19 22.33 -13.21 -8.46
C ALA A 19 21.89 -11.88 -7.81
N GLY A 20 21.94 -10.76 -8.53
CA GLY A 20 21.50 -9.44 -8.04
C GLY A 20 20.01 -9.15 -8.24
N ALA A 21 19.26 -10.04 -8.93
CA ALA A 21 17.81 -9.88 -9.14
C ALA A 21 16.96 -10.36 -7.95
N CYS A 22 17.53 -10.33 -6.74
CA CYS A 22 16.83 -10.67 -5.50
C CYS A 22 15.75 -9.62 -5.20
N GLN A 23 14.51 -9.99 -5.54
CA GLN A 23 13.25 -9.55 -4.93
C GLN A 23 13.18 -8.04 -4.58
N ARG A 24 12.63 -7.25 -5.51
CA ARG A 24 12.29 -5.84 -5.27
C ARG A 24 11.02 -5.73 -4.43
N TYR A 25 11.16 -5.93 -3.12
CA TYR A 25 10.15 -5.56 -2.14
C TYR A 25 10.10 -4.03 -2.01
N PRO A 26 8.92 -3.38 -1.94
CA PRO A 26 8.83 -1.94 -1.73
C PRO A 26 9.38 -1.60 -0.34
N TYR A 27 10.64 -1.18 -0.29
CA TYR A 27 11.34 -0.83 0.95
C TYR A 27 12.15 0.44 0.74
N ASP A 28 11.89 1.43 1.57
CA ASP A 28 12.64 2.67 1.65
C ASP A 28 12.66 3.17 3.11
N PRO A 29 13.78 3.05 3.83
CA PRO A 29 13.85 3.44 5.24
C PRO A 29 13.64 4.93 5.46
N THR A 30 13.84 5.76 4.43
CA THR A 30 13.61 7.22 4.52
C THR A 30 12.12 7.57 4.53
N LYS A 31 11.26 6.63 4.12
CA LYS A 31 9.80 6.77 4.12
C LYS A 31 9.14 6.07 5.31
N ALA A 32 9.93 5.62 6.29
CA ALA A 32 9.42 5.05 7.51
C ALA A 32 8.46 6.02 8.22
N THR A 33 7.27 5.53 8.54
CA THR A 33 6.23 6.31 9.21
C THR A 33 6.15 5.94 10.69
N ARG A 34 4.95 5.97 11.28
CA ARG A 34 4.70 5.68 12.68
C ARG A 34 3.92 4.37 12.83
N ALA A 35 4.02 3.78 14.01
CA ALA A 35 3.25 2.58 14.36
C ALA A 35 1.74 2.85 14.34
N TYR A 36 0.96 1.82 13.98
CA TYR A 36 -0.49 1.89 14.03
C TYR A 36 -1.00 2.07 15.48
N PRO A 37 -1.90 3.03 15.73
CA PRO A 37 -2.38 3.34 17.07
C PRO A 37 -3.48 2.36 17.53
N ALA A 38 -3.07 1.12 17.82
CA ALA A 38 -3.99 0.04 18.22
C ALA A 38 -4.82 0.36 19.47
N GLN A 39 -4.32 1.26 20.33
CA GLN A 39 -4.96 1.65 21.59
C GLN A 39 -6.21 2.51 21.40
N LEU A 40 -6.33 3.24 20.27
CA LEU A 40 -7.46 4.15 20.03
C LEU A 40 -8.76 3.41 19.68
N GLY A 41 -8.64 2.18 19.16
CA GLY A 41 -9.78 1.41 18.66
C GLY A 41 -10.52 2.09 17.50
N GLN A 42 -11.61 1.46 17.06
CA GLN A 42 -12.53 2.04 16.07
C GLN A 42 -13.80 2.51 16.79
N GLY A 43 -14.09 3.81 16.70
CA GLY A 43 -15.24 4.42 17.38
C GLY A 43 -16.50 4.49 16.52
N SER A 44 -16.35 4.56 15.19
CA SER A 44 -17.46 4.65 14.26
C SER A 44 -17.14 4.00 12.92
N LEU A 45 -18.18 3.76 12.13
CA LEU A 45 -18.11 3.32 10.74
C LEU A 45 -18.91 4.34 9.91
N VAL A 46 -18.31 4.86 8.84
CA VAL A 46 -18.98 5.79 7.93
C VAL A 46 -19.13 5.17 6.55
N ASP A 47 -20.21 5.53 5.85
CA ASP A 47 -20.53 5.03 4.52
C ASP A 47 -19.70 5.72 3.42
N ILE A 48 -18.38 5.66 3.59
CA ILE A 48 -17.40 6.03 2.58
C ILE A 48 -16.90 4.72 2.00
N GLN A 49 -17.08 4.55 0.70
CA GLN A 49 -16.69 3.30 0.04
C GLN A 49 -15.23 3.36 -0.38
N VAL A 50 -14.49 2.31 -0.07
CA VAL A 50 -13.14 2.10 -0.58
C VAL A 50 -13.17 0.99 -1.60
N ILE A 51 -12.82 1.35 -2.84
CA ILE A 51 -12.83 0.46 -3.99
C ILE A 51 -11.38 0.28 -4.45
N PRO A 52 -10.79 -0.92 -4.26
CA PRO A 52 -9.44 -1.19 -4.74
C PRO A 52 -9.41 -1.36 -6.25
N ASP A 53 -8.65 -0.51 -6.95
CA ASP A 53 -8.35 -0.64 -8.37
C ASP A 53 -7.00 -1.33 -8.54
N ILE A 54 -7.04 -2.66 -8.40
CA ILE A 54 -5.87 -3.54 -8.41
C ILE A 54 -5.13 -3.52 -9.77
N GLY A 55 -5.85 -3.23 -10.86
CA GLY A 55 -5.29 -3.18 -12.21
C GLY A 55 -4.38 -1.96 -12.40
N ASN A 56 -4.77 -0.82 -11.83
CA ASN A 56 -4.04 0.44 -11.96
C ASN A 56 -3.19 0.79 -10.72
N GLY A 57 -3.27 -0.01 -9.66
CA GLY A 57 -2.52 0.19 -8.42
C GLY A 57 -2.97 1.35 -7.58
N ASN A 58 -4.26 1.68 -7.68
CA ASN A 58 -4.89 2.77 -6.97
C ASN A 58 -5.98 2.26 -6.02
N ILE A 59 -6.35 3.08 -5.06
CA ILE A 59 -7.60 2.97 -4.32
C ILE A 59 -8.48 4.18 -4.62
N LYS A 60 -9.78 3.94 -4.77
CA LYS A 60 -10.77 4.99 -4.91
C LYS A 60 -11.58 5.08 -3.63
N LEU A 61 -11.61 6.25 -3.02
CA LEU A 61 -12.44 6.58 -1.87
C LEU A 61 -13.62 7.42 -2.37
N VAL A 62 -14.83 6.91 -2.20
CA VAL A 62 -16.07 7.60 -2.60
C VAL A 62 -16.76 8.09 -1.34
N ASN A 63 -16.69 9.39 -1.08
CA ASN A 63 -17.38 10.00 0.04
C ASN A 63 -18.79 10.44 -0.38
N ALA A 64 -19.76 9.54 -0.24
CA ALA A 64 -21.18 9.86 -0.47
C ALA A 64 -21.86 10.51 0.74
N THR A 65 -21.12 10.75 1.82
CA THR A 65 -21.65 11.32 3.07
C THR A 65 -21.63 12.85 3.03
N GLY A 66 -22.37 13.48 3.95
CA GLY A 66 -22.36 14.94 4.15
C GLY A 66 -21.17 15.47 4.96
N THR A 67 -20.23 14.61 5.36
CA THR A 67 -19.09 15.00 6.20
C THR A 67 -17.84 15.16 5.35
N THR A 68 -17.13 16.28 5.52
CA THR A 68 -15.82 16.50 4.88
C THR A 68 -14.71 16.20 5.88
N TYR A 69 -13.71 15.44 5.46
CA TYR A 69 -12.51 15.18 6.26
C TYR A 69 -11.35 16.00 5.71
N ARG A 70 -10.56 16.60 6.60
CA ARG A 70 -9.39 17.42 6.27
C ARG A 70 -8.23 17.03 7.16
N ASP A 71 -7.01 17.14 6.63
CA ASP A 71 -5.74 16.91 7.33
C ASP A 71 -5.76 15.64 8.17
N PHE A 72 -6.05 14.51 7.52
CA PHE A 72 -6.22 13.23 8.22
C PHE A 72 -5.25 12.19 7.72
N ASP A 73 -5.01 11.18 8.55
CA ASP A 73 -4.19 10.04 8.17
C ASP A 73 -5.07 8.85 7.83
N LEU A 74 -4.84 8.30 6.65
CA LEU A 74 -5.53 7.14 6.12
C LEU A 74 -4.71 5.89 6.36
N TRP A 75 -5.26 4.97 7.15
CA TRP A 75 -4.66 3.70 7.50
C TRP A 75 -5.22 2.58 6.64
N LEU A 76 -4.33 1.74 6.11
CA LEU A 76 -4.64 0.50 5.42
C LEU A 76 -4.16 -0.69 6.26
N ASN A 77 -5.06 -1.63 6.51
CA ASN A 77 -4.81 -2.92 7.17
C ASN A 77 -4.02 -2.79 8.48
N GLN A 78 -4.27 -1.72 9.25
CA GLN A 78 -3.59 -1.44 10.52
C GLN A 78 -2.06 -1.37 10.43
N ARG A 79 -1.53 -1.04 9.25
CA ARG A 79 -0.09 -1.10 9.00
C ARG A 79 0.43 0.07 8.19
N TYR A 80 -0.16 0.31 7.03
CA TYR A 80 0.35 1.34 6.12
C TYR A 80 -0.44 2.62 6.31
N VAL A 81 0.24 3.74 6.37
CA VAL A 81 -0.38 5.05 6.55
C VAL A 81 0.01 6.01 5.44
N ARG A 82 -0.91 6.89 5.10
CA ARG A 82 -0.69 8.05 4.25
C ARG A 82 -1.44 9.25 4.80
N HIS A 83 -0.80 10.40 4.79
CA HIS A 83 -1.46 11.68 5.03
C HIS A 83 -2.30 12.11 3.81
N VAL A 84 -3.51 12.60 4.07
CA VAL A 84 -4.47 13.07 3.06
C VAL A 84 -5.00 14.44 3.47
N ASP A 85 -4.78 15.42 2.58
CA ASP A 85 -5.15 16.81 2.83
C ASP A 85 -6.67 17.00 2.94
N GLU A 86 -7.44 16.41 2.02
CA GLU A 86 -8.89 16.57 2.02
C GLU A 86 -9.63 15.40 1.33
N LEU A 87 -10.75 15.01 1.93
CA LEU A 87 -11.79 14.19 1.33
C LEU A 87 -13.14 14.90 1.50
N GLY A 88 -13.50 15.69 0.48
CA GLY A 88 -14.73 16.46 0.43
C GLY A 88 -15.99 15.59 0.43
N SER A 89 -17.06 16.13 1.01
CA SER A 89 -18.42 15.58 0.88
C SER A 89 -18.84 15.48 -0.58
N GLY A 90 -19.37 14.33 -1.00
CA GLY A 90 -19.79 14.06 -2.38
C GLY A 90 -18.63 13.90 -3.38
N ARG A 91 -17.39 13.78 -2.92
CA ARG A 91 -16.19 13.70 -3.79
C ARG A 91 -15.62 12.30 -3.81
N THR A 92 -14.99 11.98 -4.93
CA THR A 92 -14.15 10.79 -5.08
C THR A 92 -12.69 11.22 -5.05
N LEU A 93 -11.89 10.51 -4.27
CA LEU A 93 -10.45 10.68 -4.19
C LEU A 93 -9.77 9.39 -4.66
N GLU A 94 -8.81 9.51 -5.58
CA GLU A 94 -8.00 8.38 -6.03
C GLU A 94 -6.59 8.52 -5.46
N LEU A 95 -6.10 7.46 -4.81
CA LEU A 95 -4.79 7.44 -4.16
C LEU A 95 -3.96 6.24 -4.67
N PRO A 96 -2.72 6.44 -5.12
CA PRO A 96 -1.82 5.33 -5.43
C PRO A 96 -1.49 4.49 -4.21
N VAL A 97 -1.58 3.17 -4.32
CA VAL A 97 -1.29 2.24 -3.21
C VAL A 97 0.17 2.32 -2.77
N GLU A 98 1.09 2.59 -3.71
CA GLU A 98 2.53 2.76 -3.43
C GLU A 98 2.89 3.99 -2.58
N SER A 99 1.93 4.90 -2.37
CA SER A 99 2.15 6.08 -1.54
C SER A 99 1.97 5.83 -0.03
N PHE A 100 1.55 4.63 0.35
CA PHE A 100 1.38 4.21 1.73
C PHE A 100 2.64 3.53 2.25
N TRP A 101 3.02 3.84 3.48
CA TRP A 101 4.25 3.33 4.09
C TRP A 101 4.01 2.95 5.54
N ASP A 102 4.73 1.96 6.03
CA ASP A 102 4.70 1.55 7.44
C ASP A 102 5.88 2.12 8.24
N GLU A 103 5.91 1.80 9.54
CA GLU A 103 6.97 2.19 10.50
C GLU A 103 8.38 1.73 10.11
N ARG A 104 8.53 0.77 9.20
CA ARG A 104 9.82 0.25 8.74
C ARG A 104 10.20 0.81 7.37
N GLY A 105 9.32 1.59 6.73
CA GLY A 105 9.51 2.05 5.36
C GLY A 105 9.12 1.01 4.31
N GLU A 106 8.34 0.01 4.71
CA GLU A 106 7.79 -1.00 3.80
C GLU A 106 6.46 -0.50 3.22
N GLY A 107 6.27 -0.70 1.92
CA GLY A 107 5.06 -0.32 1.20
C GLY A 107 4.19 -1.53 0.81
N PRO A 108 2.87 -1.35 0.67
CA PRO A 108 2.01 -2.39 0.12
C PRO A 108 2.32 -2.61 -1.36
N PHE A 109 2.06 -3.81 -1.88
CA PHE A 109 2.26 -4.11 -3.29
C PHE A 109 1.12 -3.50 -4.13
N PRO A 110 1.42 -2.56 -5.05
CA PRO A 110 0.40 -1.82 -5.79
C PRO A 110 -0.24 -2.59 -6.95
N GLY A 111 -0.11 -3.92 -7.06
CA GLY A 111 -0.75 -4.66 -8.16
C GLY A 111 -0.15 -4.30 -9.54
N GLY A 112 -0.98 -4.26 -10.59
CA GLY A 112 -0.55 -3.98 -11.97
C GLY A 112 -0.48 -5.21 -12.91
N TRP A 113 -0.37 -4.95 -14.21
CA TRP A 113 -0.40 -5.98 -15.27
C TRP A 113 0.83 -6.90 -15.29
N PHE A 114 2.03 -6.35 -15.03
CA PHE A 114 3.30 -7.09 -15.05
C PHE A 114 3.81 -7.45 -13.66
N ARG A 115 2.90 -7.70 -12.71
CA ARG A 115 3.27 -7.96 -11.32
C ARG A 115 3.80 -9.39 -11.11
N TYR A 116 4.92 -9.48 -10.39
CA TYR A 116 5.45 -10.76 -9.91
C TYR A 116 4.74 -11.23 -8.63
N TYR A 117 4.28 -10.29 -7.79
CA TYR A 117 3.60 -10.57 -6.53
C TYR A 117 2.11 -10.29 -6.61
N GLN A 118 1.35 -10.96 -5.74
CA GLN A 118 -0.06 -10.61 -5.52
C GLN A 118 -0.15 -9.23 -4.82
N PRO A 119 -1.08 -8.36 -5.24
CA PRO A 119 -1.33 -7.07 -4.64
C PRO A 119 -1.77 -7.29 -3.21
N THR A 120 -1.35 -6.37 -2.34
CA THR A 120 -1.75 -6.42 -0.95
C THR A 120 -3.27 -6.28 -0.87
N PRO A 121 -3.99 -7.26 -0.29
CA PRO A 121 -5.44 -7.20 -0.21
C PRO A 121 -5.83 -6.05 0.73
N ILE A 122 -6.65 -5.13 0.26
CA ILE A 122 -7.15 -4.01 1.07
C ILE A 122 -8.44 -4.49 1.71
N VAL A 123 -8.40 -4.71 3.03
CA VAL A 123 -9.52 -5.32 3.78
C VAL A 123 -10.05 -4.42 4.88
N LEU A 124 -9.20 -3.54 5.40
CA LEU A 124 -9.57 -2.58 6.43
C LEU A 124 -8.96 -1.23 6.08
N VAL A 125 -9.82 -0.21 6.05
CA VAL A 125 -9.40 1.17 5.85
C VAL A 125 -10.02 2.05 6.92
N GLN A 126 -9.18 2.89 7.52
CA GLN A 126 -9.57 3.70 8.67
C GLN A 126 -8.99 5.11 8.56
N ILE A 127 -9.78 6.10 8.94
CA ILE A 127 -9.38 7.51 9.03
C ILE A 127 -9.01 7.82 10.48
N GLN A 128 -7.84 8.41 10.67
CA GLN A 128 -7.41 9.04 11.90
C GLN A 128 -7.45 10.56 11.75
N VAL A 129 -8.41 11.20 12.42
CA VAL A 129 -8.59 12.66 12.37
C VAL A 129 -7.66 13.38 13.34
N ALA A 130 -7.28 12.73 14.44
CA ALA A 130 -6.36 13.29 15.44
C ALA A 130 -5.63 12.16 16.21
N PRO A 131 -4.50 12.46 16.87
CA PRO A 131 -3.72 11.47 17.62
C PRO A 131 -4.46 10.80 18.79
N ASP A 132 -5.44 11.48 19.37
CA ASP A 132 -6.17 11.10 20.58
C ASP A 132 -7.61 10.65 20.31
N LYS A 133 -8.08 10.76 19.06
CA LYS A 133 -9.45 10.41 18.68
C LYS A 133 -9.55 8.97 18.19
N PRO A 134 -10.69 8.29 18.45
CA PRO A 134 -10.92 6.96 17.93
C PRO A 134 -10.90 6.97 16.40
N LEU A 135 -10.50 5.83 15.81
CA LEU A 135 -10.44 5.68 14.37
C LEU A 135 -11.85 5.58 13.77
N VAL A 136 -12.00 6.13 12.57
CA VAL A 136 -13.24 6.05 11.79
C VAL A 136 -13.07 5.01 10.71
N GLY A 137 -13.80 3.91 10.79
CA GLY A 137 -13.77 2.85 9.78
C GLY A 137 -14.48 3.27 8.50
N LEU A 138 -13.99 2.78 7.36
CA LEU A 138 -14.62 2.92 6.04
C LEU A 138 -15.11 1.57 5.53
N VAL A 139 -16.07 1.61 4.61
CA VAL A 139 -16.64 0.40 4.00
C VAL A 139 -15.75 -0.04 2.85
N THR A 140 -15.01 -1.13 3.03
CA THR A 140 -14.13 -1.67 1.97
C THR A 140 -14.91 -2.64 1.10
N LYS A 141 -15.01 -2.35 -0.20
CA LYS A 141 -15.62 -3.25 -1.16
C LYS A 141 -14.59 -4.32 -1.55
N PRO A 142 -14.92 -5.62 -1.46
CA PRO A 142 -14.06 -6.64 -2.06
C PRO A 142 -13.94 -6.41 -3.58
N PRO A 143 -12.80 -6.75 -4.20
CA PRO A 143 -12.63 -6.62 -5.64
C PRO A 143 -13.69 -7.45 -6.38
N ASP A 144 -14.20 -6.92 -7.49
CA ASP A 144 -15.31 -7.52 -8.26
C ASP A 144 -14.93 -8.83 -8.98
N ALA A 145 -13.65 -9.19 -9.02
CA ALA A 145 -13.15 -10.43 -9.60
C ALA A 145 -12.78 -11.47 -8.53
N ASP A 146 -13.19 -12.73 -8.76
CA ASP A 146 -12.88 -13.86 -7.88
C ASP A 146 -11.36 -14.11 -7.83
N ARG A 147 -10.79 -14.26 -6.62
CA ARG A 147 -9.34 -14.44 -6.39
C ARG A 147 -8.93 -15.91 -6.56
N ARG A 148 -9.43 -16.58 -7.60
CA ARG A 148 -9.08 -17.99 -7.90
C ARG A 148 -7.90 -18.10 -8.84
#